data_AF-A0A0F8Z183-F1
#
_entry.id   AF-A0A0F8Z183-F1
#
_cell.length_a   1.000
_cell.length_b   1.000
_cell.length_c   1.000
_cell.angle_alpha   90.00
_cell.angle_beta   90.00
_cell.angle_gamma   90.00
#
_symmetry.space_group_name_H-M   'P 1'
#
loop_
_entity.id
_entity.type
_entity.pdbx_description
1 polymer ?
#
loop_
_entity_poly.entity_id
_entity_poly.type
_entity_poly.pdbx_seq_one_letter_code
_entity_poly.pdbx_strand_id
1 'polypeptide(L)'
;MQDPDFQPPVNPLPPAVVVLFLAIAGVEVVLSLAEAGLVGGLAAVGWRLGLVRDYGFSGLIFDAMIGAGQFPVEHIWRFVTYPFIHLGFTHAIFAVVLLLALGKLVAEAMGQLAFVVIFVMSGIGGALVYGALLNDPVWLAGSYPSVYGLIGG
;
A
#
# COMPACT_ATOMS: atom_id res chain seq x y z
N MET A 1 14.72 38.96 -24.92
CA MET A 1 14.34 37.55 -25.12
C MET A 1 14.13 36.98 -23.74
N GLN A 2 12.87 36.72 -23.35
CA GLN A 2 12.59 35.94 -22.14
C GLN A 2 13.03 34.51 -22.44
N ASP A 3 13.88 33.94 -21.60
CA ASP A 3 14.15 32.50 -21.65
C ASP A 3 12.80 31.76 -21.55
N PRO A 4 12.58 30.69 -22.33
CA PRO A 4 11.38 29.88 -22.18
C PRO A 4 11.31 29.36 -20.74
N ASP A 5 10.19 29.62 -20.07
CA ASP A 5 9.93 29.12 -18.71
C ASP A 5 10.14 27.61 -18.69
N PHE A 6 11.23 27.16 -18.05
CA PHE A 6 11.52 25.75 -17.89
C PHE A 6 10.50 25.16 -16.90
N GLN A 7 9.42 24.60 -17.42
CA GLN A 7 8.49 23.79 -16.65
C GLN A 7 9.05 22.37 -16.60
N PRO A 8 9.52 21.87 -15.43
CA PRO A 8 10.05 20.53 -15.34
C PRO A 8 8.97 19.51 -15.76
N PRO A 9 9.34 18.43 -16.48
CA PRO A 9 8.39 17.43 -16.97
C PRO A 9 7.74 16.64 -15.83
N VAL A 10 8.32 16.69 -14.62
CA VAL A 10 7.78 16.08 -13.41
C VAL A 10 7.53 17.17 -12.38
N ASN A 11 6.32 17.19 -11.84
CA ASN A 11 5.95 18.08 -10.74
C ASN A 11 6.75 17.68 -9.48
N PRO A 12 7.44 18.61 -8.79
CA PRO A 12 8.12 18.29 -7.56
C PRO A 12 7.13 17.71 -6.54
N LEU A 13 7.49 16.57 -5.96
CA LEU A 13 6.68 15.87 -4.97
C LEU A 13 7.31 15.97 -3.58
N PRO A 14 6.51 16.06 -2.51
CA PRO A 14 7.02 16.00 -1.15
C PRO A 14 7.81 14.71 -0.91
N PRO A 15 8.98 14.75 -0.23
CA PRO A 15 9.86 13.59 -0.06
C PRO A 15 9.16 12.35 0.52
N ALA A 16 8.29 12.53 1.52
CA ALA A 16 7.53 11.42 2.10
C ALA A 16 6.62 10.70 1.08
N VAL A 17 6.00 11.46 0.16
CA VAL A 17 5.15 10.90 -0.91
C VAL A 17 6.00 10.07 -1.87
N VAL A 18 7.18 10.58 -2.23
CA VAL A 18 8.14 9.86 -3.08
C VAL A 18 8.60 8.56 -2.42
N VAL A 19 8.92 8.57 -1.12
CA VAL A 19 9.35 7.38 -0.40
C VAL A 19 8.26 6.30 -0.41
N LEU A 20 7.01 6.66 -0.08
CA LEU A 20 5.91 5.69 -0.11
C LEU A 20 5.59 5.20 -1.52
N PHE A 21 5.66 6.07 -2.52
CA PHE A 21 5.56 5.69 -3.92
C PHE A 21 6.62 4.65 -4.30
N LEU A 22 7.89 4.91 -4.00
CA LEU A 22 8.99 4.00 -4.32
C LEU A 22 8.88 2.67 -3.56
N ALA A 23 8.40 2.69 -2.32
CA ALA A 23 8.18 1.47 -1.55
C ALA A 23 7.12 0.56 -2.22
N ILE A 24 5.99 1.12 -2.63
CA ILE A 24 4.92 0.36 -3.29
C ILE A 24 5.32 -0.05 -4.71
N ALA A 25 5.77 0.92 -5.51
CA ALA A 25 6.14 0.68 -6.91
C ALA A 25 7.33 -0.27 -7.02
N GLY A 26 8.29 -0.21 -6.09
CA GLY A 26 9.45 -1.10 -6.06
C GLY A 26 9.04 -2.56 -5.87
N VAL A 27 8.13 -2.84 -4.93
CA VAL A 27 7.57 -4.19 -4.74
C VAL A 27 6.88 -4.65 -6.01
N GLU A 28 6.02 -3.82 -6.60
CA GLU A 28 5.29 -4.18 -7.80
C GLU A 28 6.19 -4.42 -9.02
N VAL A 29 7.24 -3.62 -9.20
CA VAL A 29 8.21 -3.80 -10.28
C VAL A 29 8.92 -5.14 -10.15
N VAL A 30 9.38 -5.50 -8.94
CA VAL A 30 10.01 -6.80 -8.70
C VAL A 30 9.04 -7.95 -9.00
N LEU A 31 7.79 -7.85 -8.55
CA LEU A 31 6.78 -8.87 -8.82
C LEU A 31 6.44 -8.98 -10.31
N SER A 32 6.31 -7.84 -10.99
CA SER A 32 6.03 -7.80 -12.44
C SER A 32 7.18 -8.41 -13.24
N LEU A 33 8.43 -8.14 -12.87
CA LEU A 33 9.61 -8.73 -13.50
C LEU A 33 9.72 -10.24 -13.20
N ALA A 34 9.36 -10.67 -11.99
CA ALA A 34 9.29 -12.09 -11.63
C ALA A 34 8.24 -12.84 -12.45
N GLU A 35 7.03 -12.27 -12.59
CA GLU A 35 5.94 -12.82 -13.41
C GLU A 35 6.30 -12.85 -14.90
N ALA A 36 7.08 -11.87 -15.37
CA ALA A 36 7.64 -11.86 -16.73
C ALA A 36 8.81 -12.85 -16.95
N GLY A 37 9.25 -13.57 -15.89
CA GLY A 37 10.36 -14.51 -15.96
C GLY A 37 11.76 -13.87 -16.03
N LEU A 38 11.86 -12.57 -15.77
CA LEU A 38 13.12 -11.81 -15.85
C LEU A 38 13.93 -11.89 -14.55
N VAL A 39 13.29 -12.17 -13.41
CA VAL A 39 13.92 -12.26 -12.08
C VAL A 39 13.44 -13.52 -11.34
N GLY A 40 14.32 -14.15 -10.56
CA GLY A 40 13.97 -15.22 -9.60
C GLY A 40 13.65 -16.62 -10.19
N GLY A 41 13.59 -16.77 -11.51
CA GLY A 41 13.38 -18.06 -12.18
C GLY A 41 11.96 -18.64 -11.98
N LEU A 42 11.78 -19.94 -12.26
CA LEU A 42 10.45 -20.58 -12.23
C LEU A 42 9.74 -20.50 -10.87
N ALA A 43 10.50 -20.41 -9.77
CA ALA A 43 9.93 -20.28 -8.42
C ALA A 43 9.30 -18.90 -8.17
N ALA A 44 9.65 -17.89 -8.97
CA ALA A 44 9.25 -16.49 -8.75
C ALA A 44 7.80 -16.20 -9.17
N VAL A 45 7.22 -17.04 -10.02
CA VAL A 45 5.81 -16.92 -10.47
C VAL A 45 4.83 -16.94 -9.28
N GLY A 46 5.20 -17.61 -8.17
CA GLY A 46 4.38 -17.69 -6.97
C GLY A 46 4.64 -16.59 -5.91
N TRP A 47 5.60 -15.69 -6.13
CA TRP A 47 6.02 -14.73 -5.11
C TRP A 47 4.91 -13.78 -4.68
N ARG A 48 4.06 -13.31 -5.61
CA ARG A 48 2.92 -12.46 -5.25
C ARG A 48 1.98 -13.16 -4.29
N LEU A 49 1.63 -14.41 -4.58
CA LEU A 49 0.77 -15.21 -3.71
C LEU A 49 1.43 -15.44 -2.33
N GLY A 50 2.75 -15.66 -2.30
CA GLY A 50 3.53 -15.75 -1.07
C GLY A 50 3.46 -14.47 -0.24
N LEU A 51 3.72 -13.32 -0.86
CA LEU A 51 3.65 -12.02 -0.17
C LEU A 51 2.25 -11.72 0.37
N VAL A 52 1.20 -11.99 -0.40
CA VAL A 52 -0.17 -11.83 0.09
C VAL A 52 -0.42 -12.73 1.29
N ARG A 53 0.03 -13.99 1.26
CA ARG A 53 -0.11 -14.93 2.39
C ARG A 53 0.66 -14.48 3.63
N ASP A 54 1.85 -13.91 3.46
CA ASP A 54 2.75 -13.61 4.57
C ASP A 54 2.48 -12.23 5.19
N TYR A 55 2.04 -11.27 4.37
CA TYR A 55 1.95 -9.85 4.74
C TYR A 55 0.60 -9.20 4.43
N GLY A 56 -0.30 -9.88 3.70
CA GLY A 56 -1.68 -9.46 3.52
C GLY A 56 -2.49 -9.64 4.82
N PHE A 57 -3.53 -8.82 4.97
CA PHE A 57 -4.42 -8.91 6.13
C PHE A 57 -5.56 -9.90 5.85
N SER A 58 -5.87 -10.78 6.81
CA SER A 58 -6.93 -11.78 6.68
C SER A 58 -7.92 -11.64 7.84
N GLY A 59 -9.19 -11.43 7.51
CA GLY A 59 -10.28 -11.38 8.50
C GLY A 59 -10.38 -12.68 9.30
N LEU A 60 -10.21 -13.83 8.64
CA LEU A 60 -10.22 -15.14 9.31
C LEU A 60 -9.11 -15.29 10.36
N ILE A 61 -7.89 -14.82 10.06
CA ILE A 61 -6.78 -14.84 11.02
C ILE A 61 -7.09 -13.89 12.18
N PHE A 62 -7.64 -12.71 11.88
CA PHE A 62 -8.03 -11.74 12.89
C PHE A 62 -9.10 -12.29 13.83
N ASP A 63 -10.15 -12.93 13.30
CA ASP A 63 -11.19 -13.58 14.11
C ASP A 63 -10.61 -14.70 14.99
N ALA A 64 -9.70 -15.51 14.44
CA ALA A 64 -9.01 -16.54 15.20
C ALA A 64 -8.16 -15.95 16.35
N MET A 65 -7.46 -14.85 16.11
CA MET A 65 -6.70 -14.13 17.14
C MET A 65 -7.60 -13.60 18.25
N ILE A 66 -8.73 -12.98 17.88
CA ILE A 66 -9.72 -12.46 18.83
C ILE A 66 -10.33 -13.60 19.65
N GLY A 67 -10.76 -14.68 19.00
CA GLY A 67 -11.34 -15.85 19.66
C GLY A 67 -10.38 -16.57 20.60
N ALA A 68 -9.09 -16.61 20.26
CA ALA A 68 -8.06 -17.21 21.11
C ALA A 68 -7.50 -16.24 22.18
N GLY A 69 -7.78 -14.93 22.06
CA GLY A 69 -7.16 -13.90 22.90
C GLY A 69 -5.64 -13.79 22.72
N GLN A 70 -5.11 -14.27 21.60
CA GLN A 70 -3.68 -14.30 21.29
C GLN A 70 -3.41 -13.40 20.09
N PHE A 71 -2.40 -12.54 20.20
CA PHE A 71 -2.01 -11.60 19.14
C PHE A 71 -0.54 -11.82 18.77
N PRO A 72 -0.23 -12.87 17.97
CA PRO A 72 1.13 -13.13 17.53
C PRO A 72 1.66 -11.97 16.68
N VAL A 73 2.93 -11.63 16.86
CA VAL A 73 3.57 -10.48 16.21
C VAL A 73 3.54 -10.62 14.69
N GLU A 74 3.68 -11.84 14.16
CA GLU A 74 3.60 -12.15 12.73
C GLU A 74 2.27 -11.76 12.08
N HIS A 75 1.19 -11.64 12.87
CA HIS A 75 -0.11 -11.20 12.37
C HIS A 75 -0.38 -9.73 12.67
N ILE A 76 0.21 -9.16 13.72
CA ILE A 76 0.08 -7.73 14.05
C ILE A 76 0.71 -6.86 12.95
N TRP A 77 1.85 -7.24 12.39
CA TRP A 77 2.47 -6.44 11.31
C TRP A 77 1.60 -6.36 10.05
N ARG A 78 0.65 -7.30 9.86
CA ARG A 78 -0.22 -7.33 8.69
C ARG A 78 -1.14 -6.12 8.58
N PHE A 79 -1.43 -5.44 9.69
CA PHE A 79 -2.20 -4.18 9.71
C PHE A 79 -1.46 -3.03 9.02
N VAL A 80 -0.14 -3.10 8.88
CA VAL A 80 0.69 -2.05 8.27
C VAL A 80 1.43 -2.50 7.02
N THR A 81 1.60 -3.81 6.78
CA THR A 81 2.32 -4.32 5.60
C THR A 81 1.43 -4.50 4.38
N TYR A 82 0.14 -4.84 4.56
CA TYR A 82 -0.77 -5.09 3.45
C TYR A 82 -0.89 -3.94 2.42
N PRO A 83 -0.76 -2.64 2.78
CA PRO A 83 -0.84 -1.55 1.81
C PRO A 83 0.25 -1.60 0.72
N PHE A 84 1.37 -2.28 0.99
CA PHE A 84 2.53 -2.33 0.10
C PHE A 84 2.49 -3.49 -0.90
N ILE A 85 1.47 -4.35 -0.83
CA ILE A 85 1.37 -5.54 -1.68
C ILE A 85 0.06 -5.48 -2.42
N HIS A 86 0.13 -5.61 -3.75
CA HIS A 86 -1.03 -5.56 -4.61
C HIS A 86 -1.26 -6.90 -5.29
N LEU A 87 -2.50 -7.11 -5.72
CA LEU A 87 -2.96 -8.35 -6.35
C LEU A 87 -2.55 -8.48 -7.83
N GLY A 88 -1.98 -7.42 -8.39
CA GLY A 88 -1.49 -7.39 -9.78
C GLY A 88 -1.11 -5.97 -10.18
N PHE A 89 -0.46 -5.86 -11.35
CA PHE A 89 0.04 -4.59 -11.88
C PHE A 89 -1.03 -3.50 -11.97
N THR A 90 -2.20 -3.83 -12.54
CA THR A 90 -3.32 -2.88 -12.65
C THR A 90 -3.82 -2.44 -11.27
N HIS A 91 -3.87 -3.35 -10.29
CA HIS A 91 -4.28 -3.01 -8.94
C HIS A 91 -3.28 -2.05 -8.27
N ALA A 92 -1.98 -2.24 -8.52
CA ALA A 92 -0.92 -1.36 -8.02
C ALA A 92 -0.89 0.02 -8.68
N ILE A 93 -0.99 0.09 -10.01
CA ILE A 93 -0.82 1.35 -10.73
C ILE A 93 -1.91 2.37 -10.37
N PHE A 94 -3.17 1.92 -10.22
CA PHE A 94 -4.25 2.80 -9.77
C PHE A 94 -4.02 3.30 -8.34
N ALA A 95 -3.60 2.41 -7.43
CA ALA A 95 -3.30 2.79 -6.05
C ALA A 95 -2.16 3.81 -5.96
N VAL A 96 -1.12 3.64 -6.78
CA VAL A 96 0.02 4.54 -6.88
C VAL A 96 -0.37 5.90 -7.46
N VAL A 97 -1.17 5.94 -8.53
CA VAL A 97 -1.65 7.20 -9.11
C VAL A 97 -2.45 8.00 -8.09
N LEU A 98 -3.35 7.33 -7.36
CA LEU A 98 -4.12 7.95 -6.29
C LEU A 98 -3.22 8.42 -5.13
N LEU A 99 -2.22 7.63 -4.73
CA LEU A 99 -1.25 8.02 -3.72
C LEU A 99 -0.48 9.28 -4.13
N LEU A 100 0.01 9.34 -5.38
CA LEU A 100 0.76 10.48 -5.87
C LEU A 100 -0.12 11.74 -5.92
N ALA A 101 -1.35 11.61 -6.42
CA ALA A 101 -2.29 12.73 -6.54
C ALA A 101 -2.74 13.25 -5.17
N LEU A 102 -3.28 12.38 -4.31
CA LEU A 102 -3.81 12.77 -3.00
C LEU A 102 -2.70 13.04 -2.00
N GLY A 103 -1.61 12.25 -2.03
CA GLY A 103 -0.48 12.41 -1.14
C GLY A 103 0.22 13.74 -1.32
N LYS A 104 0.37 14.24 -2.56
CA LYS A 104 0.90 15.58 -2.81
C LYS A 104 0.04 16.65 -2.14
N LEU A 105 -1.28 16.62 -2.41
CA LEU A 105 -2.23 17.59 -1.88
C LEU A 105 -2.20 17.64 -0.35
N VAL A 106 -2.29 16.48 0.32
CA VAL A 106 -2.29 16.39 1.77
C VAL A 106 -0.94 16.78 2.36
N ALA A 107 0.17 16.31 1.80
CA ALA A 107 1.51 16.63 2.32
C ALA A 107 1.88 18.11 2.14
N GLU A 108 1.41 18.78 1.09
CA GLU A 108 1.58 20.23 0.89
C GLU A 108 0.66 21.04 1.81
N ALA A 109 -0.58 20.59 2.04
CA ALA A 109 -1.54 21.31 2.87
C ALA A 109 -1.30 21.14 4.38
N MET A 110 -0.95 19.94 4.83
CA MET A 110 -0.86 19.57 6.25
C MET A 110 0.56 19.23 6.72
N GLY A 111 1.51 19.13 5.79
CA GLY A 111 2.87 18.70 6.05
C GLY A 111 3.08 17.19 5.93
N GLN A 112 4.36 16.81 5.77
CA GLN A 112 4.76 15.43 5.47
C GLN A 112 4.43 14.45 6.60
N LEU A 113 4.54 14.87 7.87
CA LEU A 113 4.23 14.01 9.01
C LEU A 113 2.74 13.66 9.07
N ALA A 114 1.87 14.66 8.86
CA ALA A 114 0.42 14.45 8.83
C ALA A 114 0.02 13.47 7.72
N PHE A 115 0.58 13.64 6.52
CA PHE A 115 0.40 12.71 5.41
C PHE A 115 0.77 11.25 5.78
N VAL A 116 1.95 11.02 6.37
CA VAL A 116 2.37 9.66 6.74
C VAL A 116 1.46 9.09 7.84
N VAL A 117 1.10 9.88 8.84
CA VAL A 117 0.19 9.44 9.92
C VAL A 117 -1.17 9.08 9.35
N ILE A 118 -1.76 9.90 8.48
CA ILE A 118 -3.05 9.61 7.84
C ILE A 118 -2.94 8.32 7.01
N PHE A 119 -1.92 8.19 6.17
CA PHE A 119 -1.71 6.98 5.36
C PHE A 119 -1.66 5.70 6.22
N VAL A 120 -0.89 5.71 7.31
CA VAL A 120 -0.73 4.54 8.19
C VAL A 120 -2.01 4.28 8.99
N MET A 121 -2.58 5.30 9.63
CA MET A 121 -3.75 5.13 10.48
C MET A 121 -5.01 4.77 9.69
N SER A 122 -5.17 5.29 8.47
CA SER A 122 -6.25 4.89 7.58
C SER A 122 -6.08 3.46 7.06
N GLY A 123 -4.85 2.99 6.87
CA GLY A 123 -4.57 1.58 6.58
C GLY A 123 -4.99 0.67 7.74
N ILE A 124 -4.50 0.97 8.94
CA ILE A 124 -4.86 0.22 10.16
C ILE A 124 -6.37 0.23 10.39
N GLY A 125 -7.00 1.40 10.31
CA GLY A 125 -8.44 1.56 10.48
C GLY A 125 -9.23 0.80 9.42
N GLY A 126 -8.79 0.82 8.16
CA GLY A 126 -9.37 0.03 7.08
C GLY A 126 -9.32 -1.47 7.35
N ALA A 127 -8.18 -2.00 7.79
CA ALA A 127 -8.03 -3.40 8.16
C ALA A 127 -8.90 -3.79 9.37
N LEU A 128 -8.97 -2.93 10.39
CA LEU A 128 -9.84 -3.15 11.56
C LEU A 128 -11.32 -3.19 11.16
N VAL A 129 -11.79 -2.23 10.35
CA VAL A 129 -13.16 -2.20 9.86
C VAL A 129 -13.43 -3.42 8.97
N TYR A 130 -12.47 -3.81 8.12
CA TYR A 130 -12.58 -4.99 7.28
C TYR A 130 -12.74 -6.25 8.14
N GLY A 131 -11.83 -6.50 9.07
CA GLY A 131 -11.89 -7.69 9.93
C GLY A 131 -13.07 -7.70 10.90
N ALA A 132 -13.51 -6.55 11.41
CA ALA A 132 -14.57 -6.49 12.41
C ALA A 132 -16.00 -6.54 11.82
N LEU A 133 -16.19 -6.03 10.59
CA LEU A 133 -17.52 -5.90 9.99
C LEU A 133 -17.78 -6.87 8.83
N LEU A 134 -16.73 -7.38 8.18
CA LEU A 134 -16.85 -8.27 7.03
C LEU A 134 -16.37 -9.68 7.40
N ASN A 135 -17.22 -10.69 7.17
CA ASN A 135 -16.85 -12.10 7.25
C ASN A 135 -16.35 -12.61 5.88
N ASP A 136 -15.49 -11.83 5.24
CA ASP A 136 -15.00 -12.13 3.89
C ASP A 136 -13.77 -13.06 3.95
N PRO A 137 -13.77 -14.22 3.26
CA PRO A 137 -12.59 -15.09 3.21
C PRO A 137 -11.45 -14.52 2.38
N VAL A 138 -11.67 -13.42 1.64
CA VAL A 138 -10.65 -12.79 0.82
C VAL A 138 -9.62 -12.05 1.68
N TRP A 139 -8.39 -12.04 1.20
CA TRP A 139 -7.29 -11.32 1.84
C TRP A 139 -7.31 -9.86 1.43
N LEU A 140 -7.22 -8.96 2.39
CA LEU A 140 -7.05 -7.54 2.15
C LEU A 140 -5.58 -7.26 1.79
N ALA A 141 -5.40 -6.67 0.61
CA ALA A 141 -4.12 -6.28 0.04
C ALA A 141 -4.28 -4.96 -0.72
N GLY A 142 -3.23 -4.15 -0.74
CA GLY A 142 -3.15 -2.91 -1.50
C GLY A 142 -3.46 -1.67 -0.67
N SER A 143 -2.90 -0.54 -1.09
CA SER A 143 -2.93 0.72 -0.35
C SER A 143 -4.24 1.50 -0.40
N TYR A 144 -5.32 0.94 -0.96
CA TYR A 144 -6.58 1.67 -1.12
C TYR A 144 -7.14 2.24 0.18
N PRO A 145 -7.20 1.50 1.31
CA PRO A 145 -7.72 2.10 2.54
C PRO A 145 -6.84 3.25 3.05
N SER A 146 -5.51 3.11 2.97
CA SER A 146 -4.56 4.19 3.29
C SER A 146 -4.74 5.41 2.40
N VAL A 147 -4.91 5.21 1.09
CA VAL A 147 -5.01 6.28 0.10
C VAL A 147 -6.37 6.98 0.13
N TYR A 148 -7.47 6.24 0.32
CA TYR A 148 -8.80 6.85 0.50
C TYR A 148 -8.90 7.65 1.79
N GLY A 149 -8.15 7.28 2.83
CA GLY A 149 -8.01 8.08 4.03
C GLY A 149 -7.51 9.50 3.78
N LEU A 150 -6.67 9.69 2.75
CA LEU A 150 -6.16 11.01 2.35
C LEU A 150 -7.25 11.94 1.78
N ILE A 151 -8.43 11.42 1.40
CA ILE A 151 -9.56 12.27 0.95
C ILE A 151 -10.17 13.04 2.13
N GLY A 152 -10.16 12.45 3.33
CA GLY A 152 -10.73 13.06 4.53
C GLY A 152 -9.75 13.94 5.32
N GLY A 153 -8.50 14.05 4.86
CA GLY A 153 -7.45 14.89 5.44
C GLY A 153 -7.57 16.35 5.03
#